data_AF-V9HL48-F1
#
_entry.id   AF-V9HL48-F1
#
_cell.length_a   1.000
_cell.length_b   1.000
_cell.length_c   1.000
_cell.angle_alpha   90.00
_cell.angle_beta   90.00
_cell.angle_gamma   90.00
#
_symmetry.space_group_name_H-M   'P 1'
#
loop_
_entity.id
_entity.type
_entity.pdbx_description
1 polymer ?
#
loop_
_entity_poly.entity_id
_entity_poly.type
_entity_poly.pdbx_seq_one_letter_code
_entity_poly.pdbx_strand_id
1 'polypeptide(L)'
;MISIQFMLRKQGKDIGQITWERETINKRGFELPVSGKLSGDDMAVRTLQSAINKALSAQVADVSPLPAGGSLIEAPLVHDSEMISVFDHAGFDIPPEFDEIIQHMAGSAHEVVGVCY
;
A
#
# COMPACT_ATOMS: atom_id res chain seq x y z
N MET A 1 -8.67 12.80 -6.63
CA MET A 1 -7.65 11.98 -7.32
C MET A 1 -6.35 12.12 -6.55
N ILE A 2 -5.78 11.00 -6.12
CA ILE A 2 -4.53 10.94 -5.37
C ILE A 2 -3.49 10.29 -6.29
N SER A 3 -2.28 10.83 -6.35
CA SER A 3 -1.18 10.28 -7.15
C SER A 3 0.07 10.21 -6.31
N ILE A 4 0.68 9.03 -6.24
CA ILE A 4 1.91 8.76 -5.49
C ILE A 4 2.92 8.20 -6.46
N GLN A 5 4.06 8.87 -6.58
CA GLN A 5 5.19 8.38 -7.36
C GLN A 5 6.25 7.84 -6.42
N PHE A 6 6.76 6.65 -6.71
CA PHE A 6 7.75 5.98 -5.88
C PHE A 6 8.66 5.09 -6.72
N MET A 7 9.85 4.80 -6.18
CA MET A 7 10.77 3.83 -6.76
C MET A 7 10.43 2.43 -6.24
N LEU A 8 10.07 1.49 -7.12
CA LEU A 8 9.91 0.10 -6.71
C LEU A 8 11.28 -0.52 -6.44
N ARG A 9 11.47 -1.01 -5.22
CA ARG A 9 12.71 -1.63 -4.77
C ARG A 9 12.46 -3.02 -4.22
N LYS A 10 13.45 -3.89 -4.38
CA LYS A 10 13.45 -5.21 -3.77
C LYS A 10 14.82 -5.49 -3.16
N GLN A 11 14.87 -5.63 -1.84
CA GLN A 11 16.09 -5.88 -1.07
C GLN A 11 17.15 -4.80 -1.37
N GLY A 12 16.72 -3.54 -1.45
CA GLY A 12 17.58 -2.39 -1.75
C GLY A 12 17.97 -2.22 -3.21
N LYS A 13 17.51 -3.09 -4.12
CA LYS A 13 17.75 -2.96 -5.57
C LYS A 13 16.61 -2.21 -6.25
N ASP A 14 16.94 -1.14 -6.97
CA ASP A 14 16.00 -0.40 -7.81
C ASP A 14 15.51 -1.27 -8.99
N ILE A 15 14.19 -1.38 -9.13
CA ILE A 15 13.53 -2.07 -10.25
C ILE A 15 13.07 -1.04 -11.29
N GLY A 16 12.48 0.07 -10.84
CA GLY A 16 12.01 1.15 -11.68
C GLY A 16 10.96 2.01 -10.99
N GLN A 17 10.64 3.14 -11.59
CA GLN A 17 9.72 4.13 -11.04
C GLN A 17 8.28 3.77 -11.39
N ILE A 18 7.40 3.89 -10.40
CA ILE A 18 5.97 3.65 -10.52
C ILE A 18 5.23 4.89 -10.06
N THR A 19 4.19 5.25 -10.81
CA THR A 19 3.16 6.18 -10.39
C THR A 19 1.91 5.37 -10.11
N TRP A 20 1.41 5.44 -8.87
CA TRP A 20 0.15 4.89 -8.46
C TRP A 20 -0.89 6.00 -8.34
N GLU A 21 -1.94 5.89 -9.13
CA GLU A 21 -3.03 6.86 -9.20
C GLU A 21 -4.31 6.24 -8.67
N ARG A 22 -5.03 6.96 -7.81
CA ARG A 22 -6.29 6.54 -7.23
C ARG A 22 -7.38 7.57 -7.46
N GLU A 23 -8.51 7.10 -7.92
CA GLU A 23 -9.72 7.89 -8.01
C GLU A 23 -10.53 7.74 -6.72
N THR A 24 -10.88 8.87 -6.11
CA THR A 24 -11.73 8.95 -4.94
C THR A 24 -13.04 9.61 -5.32
N ILE A 25 -14.15 9.07 -4.85
CA ILE A 25 -15.46 9.74 -4.94
C ILE A 25 -15.84 10.26 -3.56
N ASN A 26 -16.44 11.45 -3.52
CA ASN A 26 -17.08 11.90 -2.30
C ASN A 26 -18.47 11.26 -2.19
N LYS A 27 -18.67 10.39 -1.20
CA LYS A 27 -19.97 9.80 -0.88
C LYS A 27 -20.35 10.20 0.53
N ARG A 28 -21.36 11.07 0.64
CA ARG A 28 -21.88 11.58 1.93
C ARG A 28 -20.80 12.24 2.80
N GLY A 29 -19.88 13.01 2.18
CA GLY A 29 -18.80 13.68 2.90
C GLY A 29 -17.55 12.82 3.14
N PHE A 30 -17.60 11.51 2.83
CA PHE A 30 -16.44 10.62 2.91
C PHE A 30 -15.80 10.45 1.53
N GLU A 31 -14.49 10.62 1.43
CA GLU A 31 -13.74 10.26 0.23
C GLU A 31 -13.48 8.76 0.23
N LEU A 32 -14.11 8.05 -0.70
CA LEU A 32 -13.95 6.62 -0.87
C LEU A 32 -13.12 6.36 -2.13
N PRO A 33 -11.99 5.63 -2.03
CA PRO A 33 -11.27 5.19 -3.21
C PRO A 33 -12.14 4.19 -3.99
N VAL A 34 -12.28 4.38 -5.29
CA VAL A 34 -13.13 3.55 -6.16
C VAL A 34 -12.36 2.83 -7.26
N SER A 35 -11.17 3.32 -7.59
CA SER A 35 -10.34 2.75 -8.63
C SER A 35 -8.89 3.14 -8.41
N GLY A 36 -7.98 2.30 -8.86
CA GLY A 36 -6.55 2.56 -8.84
C GLY A 36 -5.86 2.04 -10.08
N LYS A 37 -4.77 2.70 -10.46
CA LYS A 37 -3.98 2.39 -11.65
C LYS A 37 -2.49 2.54 -11.36
N LEU A 38 -1.69 1.65 -11.95
CA LEU A 38 -0.24 1.75 -11.99
C LEU A 38 0.21 2.20 -13.38
N SER A 39 1.13 3.15 -13.41
CA SER A 39 1.79 3.69 -14.61
C SER A 39 3.28 3.88 -14.31
N GLY A 40 4.14 4.06 -15.33
CA GLY A 40 5.58 4.26 -15.16
C GLY A 40 6.41 3.26 -15.95
N ASP A 41 7.53 2.81 -15.39
CA ASP A 41 8.42 1.84 -16.02
C ASP A 41 7.70 0.49 -16.26
N ASP A 42 7.62 0.05 -17.52
CA ASP A 42 6.86 -1.16 -17.90
C ASP A 42 7.31 -2.40 -17.10
N MET A 43 8.61 -2.56 -16.88
CA MET A 43 9.14 -3.67 -16.09
C MET A 43 8.70 -3.61 -14.61
N ALA A 44 8.75 -2.42 -14.00
CA ALA A 44 8.37 -2.24 -12.60
C ALA A 44 6.85 -2.41 -12.41
N VAL A 45 6.05 -1.82 -13.31
CA VAL A 45 4.59 -1.94 -13.33
C VAL A 45 4.18 -3.41 -13.49
N ARG A 46 4.75 -4.15 -14.45
CA ARG A 46 4.47 -5.59 -14.63
C ARG A 46 4.87 -6.41 -13.41
N THR A 47 6.00 -6.08 -12.80
CA THR A 47 6.51 -6.78 -11.62
C THR A 47 5.56 -6.61 -10.43
N LEU A 48 5.14 -5.38 -10.16
CA LEU A 48 4.19 -5.09 -9.09
C LEU A 48 2.80 -5.67 -9.38
N GLN A 49 2.30 -5.53 -10.62
CA GLN A 49 1.03 -6.12 -11.02
C GLN A 49 1.03 -7.65 -10.88
N SER A 50 2.15 -8.31 -11.19
CA SER A 50 2.30 -9.75 -10.99
C SER A 50 2.26 -10.13 -9.52
N ALA A 51 2.88 -9.34 -8.65
CA ALA A 51 2.83 -9.55 -7.20
C ALA A 51 1.41 -9.39 -6.64
N ILE A 52 0.68 -8.36 -7.07
CA ILE A 52 -0.74 -8.16 -6.74
C ILE A 52 -1.56 -9.39 -7.14
N ASN A 53 -1.44 -9.83 -8.39
CA ASN A 53 -2.18 -11.00 -8.87
C ASN A 53 -1.84 -12.28 -8.09
N LYS A 54 -0.57 -12.43 -7.67
CA LYS A 54 -0.14 -13.56 -6.83
C LYS A 54 -0.77 -13.49 -5.44
N ALA A 55 -0.78 -12.32 -4.80
CA ALA A 55 -1.39 -12.12 -3.48
C ALA A 55 -2.91 -12.40 -3.51
N LEU A 56 -3.61 -11.91 -4.53
CA LEU A 56 -5.03 -12.19 -4.76
C LEU A 56 -5.28 -13.70 -4.95
N SER A 57 -4.47 -14.35 -5.79
CA SER A 57 -4.61 -15.78 -6.07
C SER A 57 -4.28 -16.66 -4.86
N ALA A 58 -3.34 -16.22 -4.02
CA ALA A 58 -2.94 -16.92 -2.81
C ALA A 58 -3.84 -16.62 -1.60
N GLN A 59 -4.85 -15.74 -1.76
CA GLN A 59 -5.73 -15.29 -0.67
C GLN A 59 -4.92 -14.82 0.54
N VAL A 60 -3.95 -13.95 0.29
CA VAL A 60 -3.13 -13.34 1.34
C VAL A 60 -4.02 -12.45 2.20
N ALA A 61 -3.84 -12.54 3.52
CA ALA A 61 -4.55 -11.68 4.47
C ALA A 61 -3.88 -10.31 4.54
N ASP A 62 -4.70 -9.26 4.62
CA ASP A 62 -4.27 -7.88 4.84
C ASP A 62 -3.85 -7.67 6.30
N VAL A 63 -2.60 -7.96 6.63
CA VAL A 63 -2.09 -7.92 8.01
C VAL A 63 -1.17 -6.73 8.30
N SER A 64 -1.02 -5.83 7.34
CA SER A 64 -0.15 -4.64 7.45
C SER A 64 -0.97 -3.35 7.54
N PRO A 65 -0.47 -2.30 8.24
CA PRO A 65 0.82 -2.19 8.92
C PRO A 65 0.85 -2.79 10.34
N LEU A 66 -0.26 -3.27 10.88
CA LEU A 66 -0.33 -3.98 12.17
C LEU A 66 -1.28 -5.18 12.04
N PRO A 67 -1.02 -6.31 12.72
CA PRO A 67 -1.83 -7.52 12.59
C PRO A 67 -3.19 -7.32 13.28
N ALA A 68 -4.14 -6.72 12.56
CA ALA A 68 -5.50 -6.52 13.00
C ALA A 68 -6.43 -7.53 12.31
N GLY A 69 -6.18 -8.84 12.51
CA GLY A 69 -7.08 -9.90 12.01
C GLY A 69 -7.53 -9.67 10.56
N GLY A 70 -6.57 -9.58 9.65
CA GLY A 70 -6.77 -9.08 8.29
C GLY A 70 -7.83 -9.83 7.49
N SER A 71 -8.72 -9.08 6.85
CA SER A 71 -9.53 -9.58 5.73
C SER A 71 -8.62 -10.03 4.58
N LEU A 72 -9.15 -10.86 3.69
CA LEU A 72 -8.42 -11.21 2.47
C LEU A 72 -8.17 -9.96 1.62
N ILE A 73 -7.02 -9.91 0.98
CA ILE A 73 -6.72 -8.90 -0.03
C ILE A 73 -7.68 -9.07 -1.21
N GLU A 74 -8.35 -7.99 -1.62
CA GLU A 74 -9.33 -7.99 -2.70
C GLU A 74 -9.08 -6.87 -3.72
N ALA A 75 -8.67 -5.68 -3.27
CA ALA A 75 -8.39 -4.53 -4.12
C ALA A 75 -7.16 -3.70 -3.66
N PRO A 76 -5.92 -4.23 -3.82
CA PRO A 76 -4.66 -3.52 -3.48
C PRO A 76 -4.46 -2.18 -4.16
N LEU A 77 -5.01 -1.99 -5.35
CA LEU A 77 -4.87 -0.72 -6.06
C LEU A 77 -5.77 0.38 -5.48
N VAL A 78 -6.74 0.01 -4.65
CA VAL A 78 -7.74 0.91 -4.06
C VAL A 78 -7.41 1.18 -2.60
N HIS A 79 -7.05 0.13 -1.84
CA HIS A 79 -6.83 0.17 -0.40
C HIS A 79 -5.34 0.24 -0.05
N ASP A 80 -4.98 1.21 0.80
CA ASP A 80 -3.61 1.46 1.24
C ASP A 80 -3.01 0.28 2.02
N SER A 81 -3.76 -0.28 2.97
CA SER A 81 -3.31 -1.40 3.78
C SER A 81 -2.99 -2.61 2.92
N GLU A 82 -3.88 -2.95 1.98
CA GLU A 82 -3.71 -4.07 1.07
C GLU A 82 -2.49 -3.90 0.16
N MET A 83 -2.25 -2.68 -0.34
CA MET A 83 -1.05 -2.38 -1.14
C MET A 83 0.23 -2.64 -0.34
N ILE A 84 0.26 -2.24 0.93
CA ILE A 84 1.40 -2.45 1.82
C ILE A 84 1.55 -3.93 2.16
N SER A 85 0.46 -4.64 2.40
CA SER A 85 0.47 -6.10 2.59
C SER A 85 1.00 -6.82 1.34
N VAL A 86 0.72 -6.32 0.13
CA VAL A 86 1.34 -6.85 -1.11
C VAL A 86 2.84 -6.60 -1.13
N PHE A 87 3.32 -5.42 -0.71
CA PHE A 87 4.76 -5.15 -0.64
C PHE A 87 5.47 -6.11 0.32
N ASP A 88 4.94 -6.27 1.54
CA ASP A 88 5.47 -7.19 2.54
C ASP A 88 5.48 -8.65 2.01
N HIS A 89 4.33 -9.13 1.52
CA HIS A 89 4.21 -10.50 1.02
C HIS A 89 5.13 -10.79 -0.18
N ALA A 90 5.30 -9.83 -1.07
CA ALA A 90 6.17 -9.97 -2.24
C ALA A 90 7.66 -9.71 -1.94
N GLY A 91 7.97 -9.28 -0.71
CA GLY A 91 9.31 -8.93 -0.24
C GLY A 91 9.89 -7.69 -0.95
N PHE A 92 9.04 -6.72 -1.30
CA PHE A 92 9.48 -5.41 -1.76
C PHE A 92 9.82 -4.53 -0.57
N ASP A 93 10.71 -3.57 -0.78
CA ASP A 93 10.93 -2.51 0.19
C ASP A 93 9.73 -1.54 0.12
N ILE A 94 9.19 -1.19 1.28
CA ILE A 94 8.11 -0.19 1.36
C ILE A 94 8.72 1.18 0.99
N PRO A 95 8.16 1.88 -0.01
CA PRO A 95 8.67 3.20 -0.37
C PRO A 95 8.39 4.24 0.73
N PRO A 96 9.29 5.20 0.98
CA PRO A 96 9.12 6.22 2.02
C PRO A 96 7.88 7.10 1.80
N GLU A 97 7.37 7.19 0.57
CA GLU A 97 6.13 7.90 0.25
C GLU A 97 4.89 7.28 0.91
N PHE A 98 4.99 6.04 1.40
CA PHE A 98 3.95 5.36 2.16
C PHE A 98 4.06 5.61 3.68
N ASP A 99 5.12 6.27 4.17
CA ASP A 99 5.32 6.48 5.61
C ASP A 99 4.17 7.27 6.24
N GLU A 100 3.69 8.34 5.61
CA GLU A 100 2.55 9.12 6.10
C GLU A 100 1.27 8.27 6.16
N ILE A 101 1.07 7.42 5.15
CA ILE A 101 -0.09 6.52 5.08
C ILE A 101 -0.02 5.49 6.20
N ILE A 102 1.16 4.90 6.42
CA ILE A 102 1.44 3.96 7.50
C ILE A 102 1.22 4.61 8.86
N GLN A 103 1.71 5.83 9.06
CA GLN A 103 1.50 6.59 10.30
C GLN A 103 0.01 6.89 10.53
N HIS A 104 -0.73 7.24 9.48
CA HIS A 104 -2.18 7.44 9.55
C HIS A 104 -2.91 6.14 9.92
N MET A 105 -2.53 5.00 9.34
CA MET A 105 -3.15 3.70 9.58
C MET A 105 -2.79 3.10 10.95
N ALA A 106 -1.55 3.29 11.41
CA ALA A 106 -1.12 2.89 12.74
C ALA A 106 -1.81 3.71 13.86
N GLY A 107 -2.61 4.72 13.47
CA GLY A 107 -3.08 5.77 14.34
C GLY A 107 -1.93 6.71 14.66
N SER A 108 -2.23 8.00 14.84
CA SER A 108 -1.27 8.96 15.37
C SER A 108 -0.68 8.45 16.68
N ALA A 109 0.45 7.75 16.61
CA ALA A 109 1.35 7.53 17.73
C ALA A 109 2.10 8.86 18.00
N HIS A 110 1.33 9.91 18.23
CA HIS A 110 1.76 11.15 18.87
C HIS A 110 0.85 11.44 20.05
N GLU A 111 0.68 10.45 20.91
CA GLU A 111 0.68 10.67 22.35
C GLU A 111 1.66 9.66 22.95
N VAL A 112 2.94 10.04 22.92
CA VAL A 112 3.91 9.56 23.91
C VAL A 112 3.51 10.20 25.24
N VAL A 113 2.36 9.81 25.80
CA VAL A 113 2.06 10.06 27.21
C VAL A 113 2.93 9.07 27.96
N GLY A 114 4.08 9.57 28.39
CA GLY A 114 5.01 8.82 29.19
C GLY A 114 4.36 8.28 30.45
N VAL A 115 4.56 7.00 30.71
CA VAL A 115 4.57 6.47 32.07
C VAL A 115 5.52 5.27 32.11
N CYS A 116 6.77 5.52 32.48
CA CYS A 116 7.53 4.52 33.22
C CYS A 116 7.21 4.75 34.69
N TYR A 117 6.62 3.76 35.35
CA TYR A 117 6.72 3.56 36.80
C TYR A 117 7.06 2.09 37.05
#